data_AF-A0A533ZHK1-F1
#
_entry.id   AF-A0A533ZHK1-F1
#
_cell.length_a   1.000
_cell.length_b   1.000
_cell.length_c   1.000
_cell.angle_alpha   90.00
_cell.angle_beta   90.00
_cell.angle_gamma   90.00
#
_symmetry.space_group_name_H-M   'P 1'
#
loop_
_entity.id
_entity.type
_entity.pdbx_description
1 polymer ?
#
loop_
_entity_poly.entity_id
_entity_poly.type
_entity_poly.pdbx_seq_one_letter_code
_entity_poly.pdbx_strand_id
1 'polypeptide(L)'
;MKMHYAHKLSGGRIAQIVGMFVLVPLLGLLAAGIFKAEAEHVFEEKYRLHAMVHHSHGLGPGAAVLVSGIPIGKVDAVEFTEDGTIDVTLLLLSKYQDKVREDSEASVTSSGLFVGQPQVEIAMGSRSKTILYDGATIHTVEPRDLAELVTEVEPVLE
;
A
#
# COMPACT_ATOMS: atom_id res chain seq x y z
N MET A 1 41.62 -48.72 39.82
CA MET A 1 40.30 -48.31 39.28
C MET A 1 40.23 -46.79 39.35
N LYS A 2 40.52 -46.08 38.25
CA LYS A 2 40.69 -44.61 38.24
C LYS A 2 39.41 -44.00 37.67
N MET A 3 38.53 -43.49 38.54
CA MET A 3 37.29 -42.86 38.10
C MET A 3 37.59 -41.45 37.57
N HIS A 4 37.39 -41.24 36.27
CA HIS A 4 37.50 -39.94 35.62
C HIS A 4 36.39 -39.01 36.15
N TYR A 5 36.79 -37.90 36.77
CA TYR A 5 35.89 -36.91 37.34
C TYR A 5 35.20 -36.11 36.22
N ALA A 6 33.88 -36.17 36.16
CA ALA A 6 33.08 -35.36 35.24
C ALA A 6 33.22 -33.87 35.60
N HIS A 7 33.66 -33.07 34.65
CA HIS A 7 33.85 -31.63 34.79
C HIS A 7 32.47 -30.95 34.94
N LYS A 8 31.99 -30.76 36.18
CA LYS A 8 30.75 -30.04 36.46
C LYS A 8 30.94 -28.57 36.04
N LEU A 9 30.18 -28.14 35.04
CA LEU A 9 30.12 -26.74 34.66
C LEU A 9 29.61 -25.92 35.86
N SER A 10 30.38 -24.90 36.27
CA SER A 10 30.00 -23.97 37.34
C SER A 10 28.62 -23.37 37.03
N GLY A 11 27.74 -23.27 38.04
CA GLY A 11 26.36 -22.79 37.87
C GLY A 11 26.26 -21.42 37.17
N GLY A 12 27.29 -20.56 37.31
CA GLY A 12 27.38 -19.30 36.57
C GLY A 12 27.51 -19.46 35.05
N ARG A 13 28.25 -20.48 34.58
CA ARG A 13 28.35 -20.78 33.14
C ARG A 13 27.04 -21.28 32.57
N ILE A 14 26.28 -22.05 33.34
CA ILE A 14 24.95 -22.53 32.94
C ILE A 14 23.98 -21.36 32.82
N ALA A 15 23.96 -20.44 33.79
CA ALA A 15 23.13 -19.23 33.74
C ALA A 15 23.45 -18.35 32.50
N GLN A 16 24.73 -18.20 32.15
CA GLN A 16 25.13 -17.47 30.94
C GLN A 16 24.67 -18.15 29.65
N ILE A 17 24.77 -19.49 29.56
CA ILE A 17 24.30 -20.24 28.38
C ILE A 17 22.78 -20.11 28.24
N VAL A 18 22.03 -20.25 29.33
CA VAL A 18 20.57 -20.11 29.32
C VAL A 18 20.15 -18.68 28.96
N GLY A 19 20.84 -17.67 29.50
CA GLY A 19 20.61 -16.27 29.14
C GLY A 19 20.85 -16.02 27.65
N MET A 20 21.97 -16.50 27.11
CA MET A 20 22.31 -16.39 25.68
C MET A 20 21.30 -17.09 24.78
N PHE A 21 20.79 -18.26 25.20
CA PHE A 21 19.78 -19.03 24.46
C PHE A 21 18.48 -18.25 24.27
N VAL A 22 18.11 -17.36 25.19
CA VAL A 22 16.94 -16.49 25.06
C VAL A 22 17.30 -15.17 24.37
N LEU A 23 18.44 -14.56 24.72
CA LEU A 23 18.87 -13.26 24.20
C LEU A 23 19.13 -13.28 22.69
N VAL A 24 19.81 -14.31 22.18
CA VAL A 24 20.17 -14.40 20.75
C VAL A 24 18.93 -14.44 19.85
N PRO A 25 17.95 -15.33 20.04
CA PRO A 25 16.74 -15.32 19.21
C PRO A 25 15.88 -14.08 19.45
N LEU A 26 15.84 -13.53 20.67
CA LEU A 26 15.12 -12.27 20.93
C LEU A 26 15.70 -11.10 20.11
N LEU A 27 17.03 -10.96 20.10
CA LEU A 27 17.73 -9.97 19.28
C LEU A 27 17.55 -10.25 17.78
N GLY A 28 17.52 -11.53 17.38
CA GLY A 28 17.24 -11.94 16.01
C GLY A 28 15.83 -11.52 15.55
N LEU A 29 14.81 -11.72 16.38
CA LEU A 29 13.44 -11.29 16.11
C LEU A 29 13.31 -9.77 16.05
N LEU A 30 13.97 -9.05 16.97
CA LEU A 30 14.03 -7.58 16.94
C LEU A 30 14.67 -7.08 15.65
N ALA A 31 15.83 -7.62 15.27
CA ALA A 31 16.50 -7.25 14.03
C ALA A 31 15.62 -7.52 12.80
N ALA A 32 15.03 -8.72 12.70
CA ALA A 32 14.13 -9.08 11.60
C ALA A 32 12.92 -8.14 11.52
N GLY A 33 12.34 -7.76 12.67
CA GLY A 33 11.26 -6.78 12.75
C GLY A 33 11.67 -5.40 12.24
N ILE A 34 12.85 -4.91 12.62
CA ILE A 34 13.38 -3.63 12.16
C ILE A 34 13.62 -3.64 10.65
N PHE A 35 14.27 -4.68 10.12
CA PHE A 35 14.50 -4.83 8.68
C PHE A 35 13.19 -4.85 7.88
N LYS A 36 12.16 -5.54 8.39
CA LYS A 36 10.84 -5.57 7.74
C LYS A 36 10.14 -4.20 7.80
N ALA A 37 10.24 -3.49 8.93
CA ALA A 37 9.63 -2.17 9.09
C ALA A 37 10.25 -1.11 8.14
N GLU A 38 11.55 -1.20 7.90
CA GLU A 38 12.23 -0.34 6.93
C GLU A 38 11.78 -0.66 5.49
N ALA A 39 11.66 -1.94 5.14
CA ALA A 39 11.21 -2.38 3.82
C ALA A 39 9.78 -1.93 3.47
N GLU A 40 8.90 -1.80 4.47
CA GLU A 40 7.52 -1.33 4.28
C GLU A 40 7.37 0.22 4.32
N HIS A 41 8.49 0.96 4.27
CA HIS A 41 8.49 2.43 4.38
C HIS A 41 7.67 2.92 5.58
N VAL A 42 7.73 2.22 6.72
CA VAL A 42 6.92 2.55 7.91
C VAL A 42 7.33 3.89 8.51
N PHE A 43 8.59 4.29 8.31
CA PHE A 43 9.17 5.54 8.81
C PHE A 43 9.04 6.73 7.85
N GLU A 44 8.49 6.53 6.65
CA GLU A 44 8.26 7.65 5.74
C GLU A 44 6.97 8.38 6.09
N GLU A 45 7.04 9.71 6.07
CA GLU A 45 5.84 10.55 6.19
C GLU A 45 4.85 10.19 5.08
N LYS A 46 3.59 10.05 5.47
CA LYS A 46 2.48 9.71 4.59
C LYS A 46 1.38 10.74 4.74
N TYR A 47 0.67 10.97 3.65
CA TYR A 47 -0.52 11.81 3.62
C TYR A 47 -1.66 11.05 2.95
N ARG A 48 -2.88 11.49 3.23
CA ARG A 48 -4.12 10.90 2.75
C ARG A 48 -4.74 11.75 1.66
N LEU A 49 -5.27 11.10 0.64
CA LEU A 49 -6.15 11.72 -0.36
C LEU A 49 -7.44 10.90 -0.46
N HIS A 50 -8.54 11.58 -0.77
CA HIS A 50 -9.85 10.96 -1.00
C HIS A 50 -10.14 10.88 -2.49
N ALA A 51 -10.60 9.73 -2.95
CA ALA A 51 -11.00 9.53 -4.34
C ALA A 51 -12.45 9.01 -4.36
N MET A 52 -13.36 9.81 -4.90
CA MET A 52 -14.77 9.45 -5.04
C MET A 52 -14.97 8.65 -6.32
N VAL A 53 -15.43 7.40 -6.24
CA VAL A 53 -15.68 6.55 -7.42
C VAL A 53 -17.08 5.95 -7.35
N HIS A 54 -17.71 5.66 -8.49
CA HIS A 54 -19.00 4.96 -8.51
C HIS A 54 -18.81 3.44 -8.43
N HIS A 55 -17.70 2.93 -8.98
CA HIS A 55 -17.42 1.50 -9.03
C HIS A 55 -16.02 1.17 -8.52
N SER A 56 -15.93 0.33 -7.49
CA SER A 56 -14.64 -0.09 -6.93
C SER A 56 -13.92 -1.17 -7.75
N HIS A 57 -14.62 -1.90 -8.63
CA HIS A 57 -14.03 -2.98 -9.43
C HIS A 57 -13.25 -4.03 -8.59
N GLY A 58 -13.68 -4.26 -7.35
CA GLY A 58 -13.00 -5.16 -6.41
C GLY A 58 -11.79 -4.57 -5.68
N LEU A 59 -11.56 -3.25 -5.78
CA LEU A 59 -10.55 -2.53 -5.03
C LEU A 59 -10.80 -2.68 -3.52
N GLY A 60 -9.72 -2.96 -2.77
CA GLY A 60 -9.77 -3.13 -1.33
C GLY A 60 -8.52 -2.59 -0.63
N PRO A 61 -8.53 -2.56 0.71
CA PRO A 61 -7.40 -2.10 1.51
C PRO A 61 -6.11 -2.84 1.16
N GLY A 62 -5.01 -2.09 1.05
CA GLY A 62 -3.70 -2.62 0.67
C GLY A 62 -3.43 -2.67 -0.84
N ALA A 63 -4.43 -2.38 -1.70
CA ALA A 63 -4.22 -2.23 -3.14
C ALA A 63 -3.18 -1.15 -3.44
N ALA A 64 -2.34 -1.36 -4.46
CA ALA A 64 -1.27 -0.43 -4.80
C ALA A 64 -1.81 0.87 -5.40
N VAL A 65 -1.18 1.99 -5.04
CA VAL A 65 -1.42 3.29 -5.68
C VAL A 65 -0.16 3.70 -6.43
N LEU A 66 -0.31 3.97 -7.72
CA LEU A 66 0.79 4.28 -8.63
C LEU A 66 0.65 5.67 -9.22
N VAL A 67 1.78 6.34 -9.47
CA VAL A 67 1.85 7.53 -10.32
C VAL A 67 2.72 7.19 -11.51
N SER A 68 2.14 7.27 -12.72
CA SER A 68 2.86 6.94 -13.96
C SER A 68 3.60 5.58 -13.90
N GLY A 69 2.94 4.56 -13.36
CA GLY A 69 3.51 3.21 -13.18
C GLY A 69 4.49 3.02 -12.02
N ILE A 70 4.79 4.06 -11.23
CA ILE A 70 5.66 3.95 -10.04
C ILE A 70 4.77 3.81 -8.79
N PRO A 71 4.96 2.78 -7.95
CA PRO A 71 4.19 2.64 -6.71
C PRO A 71 4.60 3.74 -5.71
N ILE A 72 3.62 4.54 -5.29
CA ILE A 72 3.82 5.66 -4.35
C ILE A 72 3.04 5.51 -3.05
N GLY A 73 2.21 4.47 -2.92
CA GLY A 73 1.32 4.31 -1.78
C GLY A 73 0.43 3.08 -1.88
N LYS A 74 -0.60 3.06 -1.03
CA LYS A 74 -1.59 2.00 -0.97
C LYS A 74 -2.97 2.55 -0.58
N VAL A 75 -4.02 1.80 -0.90
CA VAL A 75 -5.38 2.09 -0.41
C VAL A 75 -5.44 1.79 1.09
N ASP A 76 -5.89 2.77 1.88
CA ASP A 76 -6.07 2.66 3.34
C ASP A 76 -7.45 2.07 3.65
N ALA A 77 -8.50 2.63 3.04
CA ALA A 77 -9.89 2.24 3.25
C ALA A 77 -10.73 2.43 1.98
N VAL A 78 -11.83 1.68 1.91
CA VAL A 78 -12.86 1.79 0.87
C VAL A 78 -14.21 1.75 1.58
N GLU A 79 -14.95 2.85 1.54
CA GLU A 79 -16.19 3.03 2.28
C GLU A 79 -17.30 3.55 1.37
N PHE A 80 -18.55 3.20 1.68
CA PHE A 80 -19.70 3.79 1.01
C PHE A 80 -20.07 5.11 1.69
N THR A 81 -20.25 6.15 0.89
CA THR A 81 -20.83 7.42 1.33
C THR A 81 -22.36 7.31 1.42
N GLU A 82 -22.99 8.22 2.15
CA GLU A 82 -24.45 8.28 2.30
C GLU A 82 -25.18 8.46 0.96
N ASP A 83 -24.51 9.10 -0.02
CA ASP A 83 -25.05 9.37 -1.35
C ASP A 83 -24.91 8.17 -2.32
N GLY A 84 -24.39 7.03 -1.85
CA GLY A 84 -24.19 5.83 -2.66
C GLY A 84 -22.92 5.83 -3.53
N THR A 85 -22.07 6.86 -3.39
CA THR A 85 -20.73 6.91 -3.99
C THR A 85 -19.73 6.18 -3.09
N ILE A 86 -18.61 5.72 -3.63
CA ILE A 86 -17.56 5.04 -2.86
C ILE A 86 -16.44 6.03 -2.57
N ASP A 87 -16.10 6.23 -1.30
CA ASP A 87 -14.89 6.96 -0.88
C ASP A 87 -13.73 5.99 -0.74
N VAL A 88 -12.68 6.22 -1.54
CA VAL A 88 -11.43 5.48 -1.46
C VAL A 88 -10.40 6.37 -0.79
N THR A 89 -9.99 6.01 0.42
CA THR A 89 -8.90 6.68 1.13
C THR A 89 -7.56 6.14 0.66
N LEU A 90 -6.75 6.99 0.05
CA LEU A 90 -5.42 6.68 -0.46
C LEU A 90 -4.35 7.12 0.55
N LEU A 91 -3.40 6.25 0.88
CA LEU A 91 -2.26 6.57 1.72
C LEU A 91 -0.99 6.63 0.88
N LEU A 92 -0.45 7.84 0.71
CA LEU A 92 0.64 8.16 -0.21
C LEU A 92 1.88 8.62 0.53
N LEU A 93 3.07 8.34 -0.01
CA LEU A 93 4.33 8.80 0.56
C LEU A 93 4.55 10.29 0.27
N SER A 94 4.81 11.10 1.29
CA SER A 94 4.97 12.56 1.18
C SER A 94 6.12 12.96 0.24
N LYS A 95 7.12 12.10 0.03
CA LYS A 95 8.20 12.33 -0.93
C LYS A 95 7.75 12.48 -2.39
N TYR A 96 6.56 11.98 -2.74
CA TYR A 96 5.96 12.08 -4.08
C TYR A 96 4.83 13.11 -4.15
N GLN A 97 4.57 13.85 -3.08
CA GLN A 97 3.47 14.80 -3.00
C GLN A 97 3.56 15.88 -4.09
N ASP A 98 4.77 16.26 -4.51
CA ASP A 98 5.00 17.26 -5.56
C ASP A 98 4.57 16.80 -6.99
N LYS A 99 4.24 15.52 -7.15
CA LYS A 99 3.76 14.92 -8.41
C LYS A 99 2.24 14.83 -8.51
N VAL A 100 1.53 14.91 -7.38
CA VAL A 100 0.07 14.81 -7.31
C VAL A 100 -0.52 16.21 -7.09
N ARG A 101 -1.26 16.70 -8.08
CA ARG A 101 -1.73 18.10 -8.14
C ARG A 101 -3.23 18.16 -8.36
N GLU A 102 -3.79 19.35 -8.26
CA GLU A 102 -5.22 19.59 -8.47
C GLU A 102 -5.73 19.10 -9.84
N ASP A 103 -4.89 19.03 -10.86
CA ASP A 103 -5.24 18.50 -12.19
C ASP A 103 -4.79 17.05 -12.41
N SER A 104 -4.35 16.36 -11.36
CA SER A 104 -4.10 14.93 -11.42
C SER A 104 -5.42 14.16 -11.48
N GLU A 105 -5.48 13.20 -12.39
CA GLU A 105 -6.62 12.31 -12.57
C GLU A 105 -6.29 10.94 -11.99
N ALA A 106 -7.12 10.45 -11.06
CA ALA A 106 -7.05 9.11 -10.53
C ALA A 106 -8.01 8.19 -11.29
N SER A 107 -7.56 6.98 -11.63
CA SER A 107 -8.40 5.96 -12.27
C SER A 107 -8.18 4.62 -11.57
N VAL A 108 -9.25 3.84 -11.45
CA VAL A 108 -9.16 2.46 -10.96
C VAL A 108 -8.88 1.56 -12.16
N THR A 109 -7.71 0.93 -12.18
CA THR A 109 -7.29 0.03 -13.27
C THR A 109 -6.92 -1.33 -12.70
N SER A 110 -6.78 -2.34 -13.56
CA SER A 110 -6.31 -3.67 -13.15
C SER A 110 -4.89 -3.90 -13.67
N SER A 111 -4.06 -4.55 -12.86
CA SER A 111 -2.67 -4.84 -13.26
C SER A 111 -2.60 -5.84 -14.44
N GLY A 112 -2.49 -5.34 -15.68
CA GLY A 112 -2.24 -6.15 -16.87
C GLY A 112 -3.49 -6.59 -17.66
N LEU A 113 -3.26 -7.09 -18.87
CA LEU A 113 -4.29 -7.32 -19.91
C LEU A 113 -5.20 -8.54 -19.70
N PHE A 114 -4.88 -9.47 -18.79
CA PHE A 114 -5.53 -10.78 -18.74
C PHE A 114 -6.24 -11.09 -17.42
N VAL A 115 -5.62 -10.87 -16.27
CA VAL A 115 -6.23 -10.87 -14.93
C VAL A 115 -5.29 -10.08 -14.01
N GLY A 116 -5.72 -8.90 -13.57
CA GLY A 116 -4.93 -8.04 -12.69
C GLY A 116 -5.58 -7.87 -11.32
N GLN A 117 -4.77 -7.58 -10.31
CA GLN A 117 -5.33 -7.03 -9.07
C GLN A 117 -5.72 -5.57 -9.32
N PRO A 118 -6.86 -5.12 -8.79
CA PRO A 118 -7.27 -3.73 -8.90
C PRO A 118 -6.26 -2.84 -8.18
N GLN A 119 -5.90 -1.75 -8.83
CA GLN A 119 -4.93 -0.76 -8.38
C GLN A 119 -5.41 0.64 -8.77
N VAL A 120 -4.94 1.64 -8.05
CA VAL A 120 -5.25 3.04 -8.39
C VAL A 120 -4.08 3.62 -9.17
N GLU A 121 -4.34 4.12 -10.36
CA GLU A 121 -3.36 4.82 -11.18
C GLU A 121 -3.68 6.31 -11.24
N ILE A 122 -2.71 7.13 -10.84
CA ILE A 122 -2.79 8.57 -10.80
C ILE A 122 -1.93 9.13 -11.94
N ALA A 123 -2.56 9.93 -12.81
CA ALA A 123 -1.87 10.71 -13.81
C ALA A 123 -1.13 11.90 -13.15
N MET A 124 0.10 12.16 -13.62
CA MET A 124 0.88 13.29 -13.12
C MET A 124 0.22 14.61 -13.54
N GLY A 125 0.00 15.50 -12.58
CA GLY A 125 -0.55 16.82 -12.84
C GLY A 125 0.49 17.83 -13.35
N SER A 126 0.02 18.98 -13.82
CA SER A 126 0.85 20.04 -14.38
C SER A 126 1.60 20.80 -13.29
N ARG A 127 2.91 21.05 -13.48
CA ARG A 127 3.75 21.78 -12.50
C ARG A 127 3.23 23.17 -12.11
N SER A 128 2.38 23.78 -12.94
CA SER A 128 1.76 25.09 -12.70
C SER A 128 0.59 25.06 -11.71
N LYS A 129 0.06 23.87 -11.39
CA LYS A 129 -1.09 23.69 -10.49
C LYS A 129 -0.68 23.46 -9.05
N THR A 130 -1.59 23.73 -8.12
CA THR A 130 -1.36 23.55 -6.68
C THR A 130 -1.16 22.07 -6.35
N ILE A 131 -0.31 21.81 -5.36
CA ILE A 131 -0.10 20.48 -4.81
C ILE A 131 -1.31 20.10 -3.95
N LEU A 132 -1.77 18.85 -4.03
CA LEU A 132 -2.81 18.35 -3.13
C LEU A 132 -2.21 18.03 -1.75
N TYR A 133 -2.84 18.55 -0.71
CA TYR A 133 -2.43 18.36 0.69
C TYR A 133 -3.24 17.24 1.35
N ASP A 134 -2.81 16.85 2.55
CA ASP A 134 -3.48 15.83 3.36
C ASP A 134 -4.98 16.12 3.52
N GLY A 135 -5.80 15.09 3.27
CA GLY A 135 -7.26 15.15 3.33
C GLY A 135 -7.93 15.74 2.08
N ALA A 136 -7.18 16.15 1.06
CA ALA A 136 -7.78 16.69 -0.16
C ALA A 136 -8.42 15.58 -1.03
N THR A 137 -9.44 15.96 -1.80
CA THR A 137 -10.09 15.08 -2.78
C THR A 137 -9.40 15.22 -4.13
N ILE A 138 -9.02 14.09 -4.74
CA ILE A 138 -8.47 14.04 -6.10
C ILE A 138 -9.59 13.81 -7.12
N HIS A 139 -9.44 14.38 -8.31
CA HIS A 139 -10.37 14.11 -9.41
C HIS A 139 -10.22 12.67 -9.90
N THR A 140 -11.35 11.99 -10.06
CA THR A 140 -11.42 10.62 -10.53
C THR A 140 -11.98 10.58 -11.95
N VAL A 141 -11.39 9.71 -12.77
CA VAL A 141 -11.87 9.41 -14.12
C VAL A 141 -12.11 7.92 -14.18
N GLU A 142 -13.36 7.53 -14.41
CA GLU A 142 -13.71 6.14 -14.61
C GLU A 142 -13.27 5.71 -16.00
N PRO A 143 -12.48 4.63 -16.14
CA PRO A 143 -12.20 4.05 -17.43
C PRO A 143 -13.53 3.67 -18.07
N ARG A 144 -13.84 4.22 -19.24
CA ARG A 144 -14.99 3.75 -20.01
C ARG A 144 -14.77 2.29 -20.35
N ASP A 145 -15.63 1.42 -19.84
CA ASP A 145 -15.55 0.01 -20.18
C ASP A 145 -15.83 -0.13 -21.69
N LEU A 146 -14.96 -0.83 -22.41
CA LEU A 146 -15.20 -1.13 -23.82
C LEU A 146 -16.51 -1.92 -23.98
N ALA A 147 -16.93 -2.66 -22.95
CA ALA A 147 -18.23 -3.34 -22.91
C ALA A 147 -19.42 -2.37 -22.97
N GLU A 148 -19.34 -1.20 -22.30
CA GLU A 148 -20.38 -0.17 -22.39
C GLU A 148 -20.43 0.45 -23.80
N LEU A 149 -19.27 0.68 -24.42
CA LEU A 149 -19.20 1.19 -25.80
C LEU A 149 -19.80 0.24 -26.83
N VAL A 150 -19.72 -1.09 -26.62
CA VAL A 150 -20.35 -2.07 -27.53
C VAL A 150 -21.88 -2.05 -27.38
N THR A 151 -22.38 -1.83 -26.18
CA THR A 151 -23.83 -1.83 -25.90
C THR A 151 -24.50 -0.54 -26.39
N GLU A 152 -23.77 0.59 -26.44
CA GLU A 152 -24.28 1.86 -26.98
C GLU A 152 -24.36 1.89 -28.52
N VAL A 153 -23.68 0.99 -29.23
CA VAL A 153 -23.70 0.92 -30.70
C VAL A 153 -24.84 0.03 -31.25
N GLU A 154 -25.38 -0.89 -30.45
CA GLU A 154 -26.50 -1.76 -30.86
C GLU A 154 -27.85 -1.06 -31.14
N PRO A 155 -28.30 0.03 -30.46
CA PRO A 155 -29.65 0.55 -30.65
C PRO A 155 -29.86 1.37 -31.95
N VAL A 156 -28.85 1.50 -32.83
CA VAL A 156 -28.96 2.23 -34.10
C VAL A 156 -29.29 1.30 -35.30
N LEU A 157 -29.38 -0.02 -35.07
CA LEU A 157 -29.65 -1.01 -36.12
C LEU A 157 -31.07 -1.63 -36.08
N GLU A 158 -32.05 -0.96 -35.47
CA GLU A 158 -33.49 -1.20 -35.72
C GLU A 158 -34.16 -0.03 -36.46
#